data_AF-A0A6V7JIG4-F1
#
_entry.id   AF-A0A6V7JIG4-F1
#
_cell.length_a   1.000
_cell.length_b   1.000
_cell.length_c   1.000
_cell.angle_alpha   90.00
_cell.angle_beta   90.00
_cell.angle_gamma   90.00
#
_symmetry.space_group_name_H-M   'P 1'
#
loop_
_entity.id
_entity.type
_entity.pdbx_description
1 polymer ?
#
loop_
_entity_poly.entity_id
_entity_poly.type
_entity_poly.pdbx_seq_one_letter_code
_entity_poly.pdbx_strand_id
1 'polypeptide(L)'
;CVELDCWDGKGEDEEPIITHGKAMCTDILFKDVIYAVRDTAFVTSEYPVILSFENHCSKAQQYKLAKYCDEILGDLLLKEPLKEYP
;
A
#
# COMPACT_ATOMS: atom_id res chain seq x y z
N CYS A 1 -4.53 -6.03 -10.91
CA CYS A 1 -4.61 -4.62 -10.44
C CYS A 1 -5.57 -4.60 -9.26
N VAL A 2 -5.19 -3.96 -8.16
CA VAL A 2 -6.02 -3.80 -6.96
C VAL A 2 -5.91 -2.36 -6.44
N GLU A 3 -6.95 -1.86 -5.79
CA GLU A 3 -7.06 -0.49 -5.30
C GLU A 3 -6.90 -0.38 -3.79
N LEU A 4 -6.29 0.73 -3.35
CA LEU A 4 -5.97 1.04 -1.95
C LEU A 4 -6.35 2.50 -1.64
N ASP A 5 -7.51 2.68 -1.00
CA ASP A 5 -7.99 3.98 -0.53
C ASP A 5 -7.30 4.33 0.80
N CYS A 6 -6.18 5.06 0.72
CA CYS A 6 -5.32 5.37 1.85
C CYS A 6 -5.76 6.66 2.55
N TRP A 7 -6.03 6.56 3.86
CA TRP A 7 -6.44 7.68 4.69
C TRP A 7 -5.57 7.80 5.95
N ASP A 8 -5.47 9.02 6.50
CA ASP A 8 -4.81 9.26 7.77
C ASP A 8 -5.54 8.50 8.90
N GLY A 9 -4.81 7.67 9.64
CA GLY A 9 -5.30 7.12 10.90
C GLY A 9 -5.25 8.15 12.02
N LYS A 10 -6.23 8.08 12.92
CA LYS A 10 -6.43 9.07 13.99
C LYS A 10 -5.95 8.61 15.37
N GLY A 11 -5.31 7.44 15.46
CA GLY A 11 -4.75 6.91 16.71
C GLY A 11 -3.48 7.64 17.14
N GLU A 12 -3.04 7.41 18.38
CA GLU A 12 -1.80 8.02 18.94
C GLU A 12 -0.56 7.67 18.10
N ASP A 13 -0.54 6.48 17.52
CA ASP A 13 0.57 6.03 16.67
C ASP A 13 0.51 6.62 15.25
N GLU A 14 -0.56 7.32 14.85
CA GLU A 14 -0.73 7.88 13.50
C GLU A 14 -0.49 6.83 12.38
N GLU A 15 -1.06 5.63 12.54
CA GLU A 15 -0.94 4.54 11.56
C GLU A 15 -1.90 4.71 10.39
N PRO A 16 -1.42 4.69 9.13
CA PRO A 16 -2.29 4.85 7.97
C PRO A 16 -3.27 3.68 7.84
N ILE A 17 -4.48 3.99 7.39
CA ILE A 17 -5.58 3.04 7.25
C ILE A 17 -6.05 2.94 5.80
N ILE A 18 -6.72 1.84 5.48
CA ILE A 18 -7.55 1.67 4.29
C ILE A 18 -9.02 1.72 4.69
N THR A 19 -9.78 2.58 4.03
CA THR A 19 -11.24 2.70 4.22
C THR A 19 -11.87 3.45 3.05
N HIS A 20 -13.18 3.30 2.86
CA HIS A 20 -13.92 4.15 1.93
C HIS A 20 -14.35 5.43 2.64
N GLY A 21 -13.72 6.55 2.28
CA GLY A 21 -13.90 7.84 2.95
C GLY A 21 -15.35 8.32 2.95
N LYS A 22 -15.79 8.91 4.07
CA LYS A 22 -17.15 9.48 4.26
C LYS A 22 -18.29 8.47 4.11
N ALA A 23 -17.99 7.16 4.14
CA ALA A 23 -18.97 6.09 4.20
C ALA A 23 -19.02 5.45 5.61
N MET A 24 -19.98 4.54 5.82
CA MET A 24 -20.08 3.73 7.06
C MET A 24 -19.30 2.41 6.92
N CYS A 25 -18.07 2.49 6.42
CA CYS A 25 -17.16 1.35 6.32
C CYS A 25 -16.27 1.28 7.57
N THR A 26 -15.85 0.08 7.92
CA THR A 26 -14.82 -0.13 8.94
C THR A 26 -13.44 0.10 8.34
N ASP A 27 -12.48 0.42 9.20
CA ASP A 27 -11.10 0.68 8.81
C ASP A 27 -10.23 -0.57 9.04
N ILE A 28 -9.23 -0.75 8.18
CA ILE A 28 -8.14 -1.73 8.39
C ILE A 28 -6.79 -1.03 8.25
N LEU A 29 -5.74 -1.60 8.83
CA LEU A 29 -4.40 -1.03 8.74
C LEU A 29 -3.82 -1.20 7.33
N PHE A 30 -3.24 -0.13 6.79
CA PHE A 30 -2.52 -0.21 5.52
C PHE A 30 -1.40 -1.26 5.56
N LYS A 31 -0.68 -1.34 6.69
CA LYS A 31 0.42 -2.28 6.88
C LYS A 31 -0.02 -3.74 6.69
N ASP A 32 -1.19 -4.11 7.22
CA ASP A 32 -1.72 -5.47 7.10
C ASP A 32 -2.11 -5.79 5.65
N VAL A 33 -2.65 -4.81 4.93
CA VAL A 33 -2.96 -4.95 3.50
C VAL A 33 -1.68 -5.20 2.68
N ILE A 34 -0.58 -4.49 2.96
CA ILE A 34 0.68 -4.72 2.24
C ILE A 34 1.28 -6.10 2.54
N TYR A 35 1.17 -6.60 3.79
CA TYR A 35 1.54 -7.99 4.08
C TYR A 35 0.68 -9.00 3.30
N ALA A 36 -0.64 -8.79 3.25
CA ALA A 36 -1.53 -9.66 2.49
C ALA A 36 -1.19 -9.66 1.00
N VAL A 37 -0.87 -8.49 0.42
CA VAL A 37 -0.41 -8.39 -0.98
C VAL A 37 0.89 -9.18 -1.18
N ARG A 38 1.92 -8.97 -0.33
CA ARG A 38 3.19 -9.71 -0.42
C ARG A 38 2.97 -11.22 -0.45
N ASP A 39 2.12 -11.72 0.44
CA ASP A 39 1.92 -13.15 0.63
C ASP A 39 1.08 -13.81 -0.47
N THR A 40 0.30 -13.02 -1.22
CA THR A 40 -0.69 -13.58 -2.17
C THR A 40 -0.52 -13.14 -3.62
N ALA A 41 0.25 -12.07 -3.90
CA ALA A 41 0.34 -11.45 -5.23
C ALA A 41 0.70 -12.43 -6.35
N PHE A 42 1.51 -13.45 -6.06
CA PHE A 42 2.06 -14.36 -7.07
C PHE A 42 1.70 -15.85 -6.86
N VAL A 43 0.75 -16.17 -5.98
CA VAL A 43 0.38 -17.58 -5.68
C VAL A 43 -0.19 -18.30 -6.91
N THR A 44 -0.91 -17.59 -7.78
CA THR A 44 -1.58 -18.17 -8.95
C THR A 44 -1.10 -17.63 -10.29
N SER A 45 -0.24 -16.61 -10.30
CA SER A 45 0.23 -15.93 -11.51
C SER A 45 1.58 -15.27 -11.24
N GLU A 46 2.55 -15.44 -12.15
CA GLU A 46 3.88 -14.81 -12.04
C GLU A 46 3.96 -13.42 -12.69
N TYR A 47 2.89 -12.98 -13.35
CA TYR A 47 2.82 -11.66 -14.00
C TYR A 47 2.68 -10.50 -13.01
N PRO A 48 3.12 -9.28 -13.37
CA PRO A 48 3.18 -8.14 -12.45
C PRO A 48 1.82 -7.69 -11.92
N VAL A 49 1.82 -7.20 -10.68
CA VAL A 49 0.66 -6.60 -10.03
C VAL A 49 0.82 -5.07 -10.00
N ILE A 50 -0.28 -4.38 -10.32
CA ILE A 50 -0.40 -2.92 -10.18
C ILE A 50 -1.23 -2.63 -8.93
N LEU A 51 -0.71 -1.76 -8.07
CA LEU A 51 -1.39 -1.22 -6.90
C LEU A 51 -1.85 0.21 -7.23
N SER A 52 -3.16 0.44 -7.26
CA SER A 52 -3.76 1.75 -7.50
C SER A 52 -3.96 2.43 -6.15
N PHE A 53 -3.23 3.52 -5.90
CA PHE A 53 -3.32 4.27 -4.65
C PHE A 53 -4.25 5.48 -4.80
N GLU A 54 -5.36 5.50 -4.06
CA GLU A 54 -6.15 6.71 -3.83
C GLU A 54 -5.66 7.35 -2.52
N ASN A 55 -4.81 8.37 -2.62
CA ASN A 55 -4.03 8.86 -1.47
C ASN A 55 -4.60 10.14 -0.85
N HIS A 56 -5.13 10.01 0.37
CA HIS A 56 -5.62 11.12 1.21
C HIS A 56 -4.79 11.34 2.49
N CYS A 57 -3.63 10.71 2.60
CA CYS A 57 -2.78 10.80 3.79
C CYS A 57 -2.01 12.12 3.85
N SER A 58 -1.76 12.60 5.06
CA SER A 58 -0.79 13.63 5.39
C SER A 58 0.64 13.22 5.01
N LYS A 59 1.56 14.18 4.90
CA LYS A 59 2.97 13.89 4.54
C LYS A 59 3.65 12.92 5.52
N ALA A 60 3.35 13.04 6.83
CA ALA A 60 3.93 12.18 7.84
C ALA A 60 3.49 10.72 7.65
N GLN A 61 2.20 10.49 7.38
CA GLN A 61 1.70 9.14 7.13
C GLN A 61 2.02 8.63 5.71
N GLN A 62 2.15 9.50 4.71
CA GLN A 62 2.68 9.12 3.39
C GLN A 62 4.11 8.55 3.48
N TYR A 63 4.94 9.09 4.37
CA TYR A 63 6.26 8.50 4.64
C TYR A 63 6.15 7.07 5.19
N LYS A 64 5.17 6.81 6.06
CA LYS A 64 4.88 5.45 6.53
C LYS A 64 4.37 4.53 5.42
N LEU A 65 3.48 5.01 4.55
CA LEU A 65 3.02 4.25 3.38
C LEU A 65 4.23 3.79 2.53
N ALA A 66 5.10 4.73 2.16
CA ALA A 66 6.29 4.45 1.36
C ALA A 66 7.25 3.50 2.08
N LYS A 67 7.49 3.71 3.38
CA LYS A 67 8.33 2.86 4.21
C LYS A 67 7.80 1.42 4.27
N TYR A 68 6.49 1.23 4.46
CA TYR A 68 5.91 -0.10 4.50
C TYR A 68 5.94 -0.80 3.16
N CYS A 69 5.69 -0.09 2.05
CA CYS A 69 5.88 -0.67 0.72
C CYS A 69 7.33 -1.13 0.53
N ASP A 70 8.32 -0.30 0.86
CA ASP A 70 9.74 -0.63 0.69
C ASP A 70 10.19 -1.80 1.58
N GLU A 71 9.88 -1.76 2.88
CA GLU A 71 10.30 -2.78 3.84
C GLU A 71 9.58 -4.12 3.67
N ILE A 72 8.29 -4.12 3.31
CA ILE A 72 7.48 -5.34 3.27
C ILE A 72 7.54 -6.01 1.90
N LEU A 73 7.42 -5.23 0.81
CA LEU A 73 7.47 -5.80 -0.54
C LEU A 73 8.92 -6.07 -0.98
N GLY A 74 9.89 -5.31 -0.46
CA GLY A 74 11.31 -5.53 -0.71
C GLY A 74 11.63 -5.59 -2.21
N ASP A 75 12.22 -6.70 -2.64
CA ASP A 75 12.62 -6.93 -4.03
C ASP A 75 11.44 -7.08 -5.00
N LEU A 76 10.22 -7.32 -4.50
CA LEU A 76 9.00 -7.36 -5.32
C LEU A 76 8.53 -5.96 -5.74
N LEU A 77 9.02 -4.90 -5.08
CA LEU A 77 8.68 -3.53 -5.42
C LEU A 77 9.63 -2.98 -6.48
N LEU A 78 9.09 -2.72 -7.67
CA LEU A 78 9.81 -2.03 -8.73
C LEU A 78 9.95 -0.53 -8.38
N LYS A 79 11.14 -0.15 -7.89
CA LYS A 79 11.45 1.22 -7.41
C LYS A 79 12.08 2.12 -8.46
N GLU A 80 12.73 1.54 -9.46
CA GLU A 80 13.40 2.25 -10.54
C GLU A 80 12.99 1.64 -11.89
N PRO A 81 13.00 2.42 -12.98
CA PRO A 81 12.82 1.89 -14.32
C PRO A 81 13.79 0.74 -14.62
N LEU A 82 13.38 -0.19 -15.48
CA LEU A 82 14.27 -1.25 -15.94
C LEU A 82 15.37 -0.65 -16.79
N LYS A 83 16.61 -1.12 -16.66
CA LYS A 83 17.78 -0.58 -17.39
C LYS A 83 17.58 -0.56 -18.92
N GLU A 84 16.84 -1.53 -19.44
CA GLU A 84 16.55 -1.68 -20.87
C GLU A 84 15.34 -0.85 -21.33
N TYR A 85 14.53 -0.36 -20.39
CA TYR A 85 13.33 0.45 -20.60
C TYR A 85 13.31 1.62 -19.59
N PRO A 86 14.24 2.59 -19.74
CA PRO A 86 14.44 3.68 -18.77
C PRO A 86 13.31 4.71 -18.75
#